data_AF-A0A024JQY3-F1
#
_entry.id   AF-A0A024JQY3-F1
#
_cell.length_a   1.000
_cell.length_b   1.000
_cell.length_c   1.000
_cell.angle_alpha   90.00
_cell.angle_beta   90.00
_cell.angle_gamma   90.00
#
_symmetry.space_group_name_H-M   'P 1'
#
loop_
_entity.id
_entity.type
_entity.pdbx_description
1 polymer ?
#
loop_
_entity_poly.entity_id
_entity_poly.type
_entity_poly.pdbx_seq_one_letter_code
_entity_poly.pdbx_strand_id
1 'polypeptide(L)'
;MQLRYISIPALIAEAGGDPWAIDRSLQAGRPAQISDLAEAFHAAGVCTAQSSKAFEEARGRFAAAWNRENGEHPINDSAEVRRVVKSLGAQSLQIPKIGVDLEKIAATLAEAQRAAHGQITALEGQLQRLDNLIGEAIEMERDSHLSAADRDALNAFITSCEDDAIDDTKAALGQLRATRDGYAHVLDDAKSDLAKDGYDPARVWGADAHEFPQAPPAQHVGPSIDGPATPPKIEGQNTGKQDDLDASIPGTDIALGGDGKDGYPHIHVPGVYDGQNPLPVPPDSRPLPTGTAVGPNGEQYAFYAVVPYHNPDGSPNTSYTSPDTVVVDLQHPETALFTLHGISQASGAFDPQSGRMVILGNTQSGQRALWQSAPVGQNSAWGNTLQQQGTFSGAMNGNRESQIVALPKGGFLVVGAGETSTHQTLPIHAVTASTPEGLLTAAPTALVTPQALPQVYGPTITGIQEINGKEVVSMRVSTYGDGHYDPHTYTTTFTVTP
;
A
#
# COMPACT_ATOMS: atom_id res chain seq x y z
N MET A 1 25.87 -24.66 2.40
CA MET A 1 27.28 -25.11 2.38
C MET A 1 27.98 -24.71 3.69
N GLN A 2 28.98 -25.47 4.16
CA GLN A 2 29.83 -25.11 5.31
C GLN A 2 31.31 -25.37 4.97
N LEU A 3 32.07 -24.30 4.78
CA LEU A 3 33.51 -24.34 4.50
C LEU A 3 34.30 -24.17 5.81
N ARG A 4 35.43 -24.86 5.95
CA ARG A 4 36.23 -24.90 7.19
C ARG A 4 37.44 -23.96 7.15
N TYR A 5 38.06 -23.86 5.98
CA TYR A 5 39.31 -23.15 5.74
C TYR A 5 39.11 -21.96 4.79
N ILE A 6 38.07 -21.99 3.95
CA ILE A 6 37.72 -20.89 3.05
C ILE A 6 36.65 -19.97 3.66
N SER A 7 36.88 -18.67 3.63
CA SER A 7 35.97 -17.64 4.15
C SER A 7 35.05 -17.08 3.07
N ILE A 8 33.75 -17.37 3.15
CA ILE A 8 32.73 -16.83 2.24
C ILE A 8 32.74 -15.28 2.20
N PRO A 9 32.77 -14.56 3.34
CA PRO A 9 32.87 -13.09 3.31
C PRO A 9 34.12 -12.56 2.59
N ALA A 10 35.25 -13.26 2.69
CA ALA A 10 36.47 -12.87 1.99
C ALA A 10 36.33 -13.08 0.48
N LEU A 11 35.77 -14.22 0.05
CA LEU A 11 35.48 -14.48 -1.36
C LEU A 11 34.57 -13.41 -1.98
N ILE A 12 33.53 -12.98 -1.26
CA ILE A 12 32.61 -11.92 -1.70
C ILE A 12 33.37 -10.59 -1.90
N ALA A 13 34.26 -10.25 -0.95
CA ALA A 13 35.06 -9.03 -1.02
C ALA A 13 36.03 -9.06 -2.21
N GLU A 14 36.76 -10.17 -2.40
CA GLU A 14 37.72 -10.36 -3.49
C GLU A 14 37.06 -10.47 -4.87
N ALA A 15 35.87 -11.06 -4.94
CA ALA A 15 35.10 -11.15 -6.17
C ALA A 15 34.44 -9.82 -6.58
N GLY A 16 34.34 -8.86 -5.66
CA GLY A 16 33.68 -7.57 -5.91
C GLY A 16 32.15 -7.69 -6.04
N GLY A 17 31.55 -8.64 -5.32
CA GLY A 17 30.10 -8.85 -5.29
C GLY A 17 29.70 -10.21 -4.70
N ASP A 18 28.46 -10.30 -4.23
CA ASP A 18 27.89 -11.53 -3.66
C ASP A 18 27.11 -12.32 -4.73
N PRO A 19 27.67 -13.42 -5.28
CA PRO A 19 26.96 -14.26 -6.24
C PRO A 19 25.71 -14.91 -5.64
N TRP A 20 25.73 -15.29 -4.35
CA TRP A 20 24.57 -15.86 -3.68
C TRP A 20 23.44 -14.83 -3.50
N ALA A 21 23.76 -13.54 -3.37
CA ALA A 21 22.75 -12.48 -3.35
C ALA A 21 22.03 -12.34 -4.69
N ILE A 22 22.75 -12.47 -5.81
CA ILE A 22 22.15 -12.40 -7.16
C ILE A 22 21.19 -13.57 -7.38
N ASP A 23 21.60 -14.79 -7.01
CA ASP A 23 20.70 -15.94 -7.06
C ASP A 23 19.47 -15.73 -6.16
N ARG A 24 19.65 -15.32 -4.90
CA ARG A 24 18.53 -15.01 -3.99
C ARG A 24 17.55 -14.00 -4.57
N SER A 25 18.03 -12.94 -5.23
CA SER A 25 17.18 -11.96 -5.91
C SER A 25 16.38 -12.60 -7.03
N LEU A 26 16.98 -13.45 -7.87
CA LEU A 26 16.26 -14.16 -8.92
C LEU A 26 15.23 -15.15 -8.33
N GLN A 27 15.58 -15.90 -7.29
CA GLN A 27 14.67 -16.88 -6.66
C GLN A 27 13.49 -16.22 -5.93
N ALA A 28 13.58 -14.95 -5.55
CA ALA A 28 12.48 -14.22 -4.94
C ALA A 28 11.33 -13.94 -5.94
N GLY A 29 11.60 -14.04 -7.24
CA GLY A 29 10.58 -13.95 -8.29
C GLY A 29 9.58 -15.12 -8.27
N ARG A 30 8.36 -14.87 -8.73
CA ARG A 30 7.20 -15.76 -8.72
C ARG A 30 6.67 -16.01 -10.16
N PRO A 31 7.41 -16.74 -11.00
CA PRO A 31 7.04 -16.98 -12.40
C PRO A 31 5.66 -17.64 -12.54
N ALA A 32 5.27 -18.52 -11.62
CA ALA A 32 3.94 -19.15 -11.63
C ALA A 32 2.80 -18.14 -11.51
N GLN A 33 2.93 -17.11 -10.68
CA GLN A 33 1.89 -16.08 -10.54
C GLN A 33 1.76 -15.20 -11.79
N ILE A 34 2.88 -14.96 -12.49
CA ILE A 34 2.89 -14.23 -13.77
C ILE A 34 2.22 -15.09 -14.86
N SER A 35 2.46 -16.40 -14.85
CA SER A 35 1.83 -17.35 -15.79
C SER A 35 0.32 -17.51 -15.54
N ASP A 36 -0.13 -17.58 -14.28
CA ASP A 36 -1.57 -17.61 -13.93
C ASP A 36 -2.29 -16.34 -14.46
N LEU A 37 -1.63 -15.19 -14.37
CA LEU A 37 -2.12 -13.93 -14.92
C LEU A 37 -2.14 -13.95 -16.45
N ALA A 38 -1.09 -14.47 -17.08
CA ALA A 38 -1.01 -14.67 -18.52
C ALA A 38 -2.17 -15.56 -19.03
N GLU A 39 -2.47 -16.64 -18.32
CA GLU A 39 -3.58 -17.55 -18.63
C GLU A 39 -4.94 -16.83 -18.52
N ALA A 40 -5.13 -15.99 -17.50
CA ALA A 40 -6.35 -15.19 -17.36
C ALA A 40 -6.55 -14.21 -18.54
N PHE A 41 -5.48 -13.54 -18.99
CA PHE A 41 -5.53 -12.67 -20.18
C PHE A 41 -5.78 -13.47 -21.47
N HIS A 42 -5.14 -14.63 -21.62
CA HIS A 42 -5.39 -15.52 -22.75
C HIS A 42 -6.86 -15.99 -22.80
N ALA A 43 -7.42 -16.43 -21.68
CA ALA A 43 -8.82 -16.85 -21.56
C ALA A 43 -9.79 -15.69 -21.86
N ALA A 44 -9.52 -14.50 -21.31
CA ALA A 44 -10.30 -13.29 -21.61
C ALA A 44 -10.25 -12.93 -23.10
N GLY A 45 -9.10 -13.11 -23.76
CA GLY A 45 -8.94 -12.92 -25.20
C GLY A 45 -9.83 -13.84 -26.02
N VAL A 46 -9.88 -15.14 -25.67
CA VAL A 46 -10.76 -16.13 -26.32
C VAL A 46 -12.24 -15.75 -26.15
N CYS A 47 -12.66 -15.36 -24.94
CA CYS A 47 -14.03 -14.93 -24.65
C CYS A 47 -14.42 -13.65 -25.40
N THR A 48 -13.51 -12.68 -25.50
CA THR A 48 -13.72 -11.44 -26.28
C THR A 48 -13.86 -11.73 -27.77
N ALA A 49 -13.03 -12.61 -28.33
CA ALA A 49 -13.14 -13.01 -29.74
C ALA A 49 -14.48 -13.72 -30.04
N GLN A 50 -14.93 -14.61 -29.15
CA GLN A 50 -16.23 -15.29 -29.27
C GLN A 50 -17.41 -14.32 -29.15
N SER A 51 -17.35 -13.38 -28.20
CA SER A 51 -18.39 -12.36 -28.00
C SER A 51 -18.47 -11.39 -29.17
N SER A 52 -17.33 -10.95 -29.71
CA SER A 52 -17.27 -10.14 -30.93
C SER A 52 -17.91 -10.85 -32.12
N LYS A 53 -17.63 -12.15 -32.30
CA LYS A 53 -18.26 -12.97 -33.34
C LYS A 53 -19.78 -13.07 -33.14
N ALA A 54 -20.24 -13.33 -31.91
CA ALA A 54 -21.68 -13.42 -31.61
C ALA A 54 -22.41 -12.08 -31.85
N PHE A 55 -21.76 -10.95 -31.55
CA PHE A 55 -22.28 -9.61 -31.83
C PHE A 55 -22.37 -9.34 -33.34
N GLU A 56 -21.33 -9.72 -34.12
CA GLU A 56 -21.36 -9.61 -35.58
C GLU A 56 -22.47 -10.47 -36.20
N GLU A 57 -22.66 -11.69 -35.71
CA GLU A 57 -23.76 -12.57 -36.12
C GLU A 57 -25.13 -11.99 -35.77
N ALA A 58 -25.30 -11.46 -34.55
CA ALA A 58 -26.54 -10.80 -34.12
C ALA A 58 -26.83 -9.55 -34.97
N ARG A 59 -25.80 -8.76 -35.30
CA ARG A 59 -25.90 -7.61 -36.20
C ARG A 59 -26.30 -8.03 -37.62
N GLY A 60 -25.70 -9.12 -38.14
CA GLY A 60 -26.06 -9.69 -39.43
C GLY A 60 -27.53 -10.13 -39.49
N ARG A 61 -28.01 -10.79 -38.43
CA ARG A 61 -29.42 -11.20 -38.29
C ARG A 61 -30.36 -9.98 -38.21
N PHE A 62 -29.99 -8.96 -37.43
CA PHE A 62 -30.76 -7.72 -37.33
C PHE A 62 -30.85 -7.00 -38.68
N ALA A 63 -29.74 -6.87 -39.40
CA ALA A 63 -29.72 -6.26 -40.73
C ALA A 63 -30.57 -7.02 -41.76
N ALA A 64 -30.65 -8.35 -41.65
CA ALA A 64 -31.48 -9.19 -42.52
C ALA A 64 -32.98 -9.17 -42.15
N ALA A 65 -33.31 -8.96 -40.88
CA ALA A 65 -34.70 -8.99 -40.39
C ALA A 65 -35.41 -7.62 -40.42
N TRP A 66 -34.67 -6.51 -40.48
CA TRP A 66 -35.23 -5.16 -40.46
C TRP A 66 -35.85 -4.77 -41.81
N ASN A 67 -37.17 -4.47 -41.82
CA ASN A 67 -37.91 -4.11 -43.02
C ASN A 67 -37.91 -2.58 -43.26
N ARG A 68 -37.64 -2.18 -44.51
CA ARG A 68 -37.30 -0.80 -44.90
C ARG A 68 -38.53 0.02 -45.26
N GLU A 69 -39.00 0.89 -44.36
CA GLU A 69 -40.04 1.87 -44.72
C GLU A 69 -39.56 3.32 -44.87
N ASN A 70 -38.34 3.72 -44.48
CA ASN A 70 -37.88 5.12 -44.64
C ASN A 70 -36.37 5.34 -44.91
N GLY A 71 -35.70 4.38 -45.57
CA GLY A 71 -34.46 4.68 -46.31
C GLY A 71 -33.14 4.94 -45.56
N GLU A 72 -33.11 5.13 -44.24
CA GLU A 72 -31.85 5.31 -43.48
C GLU A 72 -31.67 4.29 -42.35
N HIS A 73 -30.42 3.82 -42.14
CA HIS A 73 -30.01 2.92 -41.07
C HIS A 73 -29.48 3.72 -39.86
N PRO A 74 -30.29 4.01 -38.81
CA PRO A 74 -29.93 5.05 -37.86
C PRO A 74 -28.88 4.61 -36.83
N ILE A 75 -28.81 3.31 -36.50
CA ILE A 75 -27.94 2.80 -35.43
C ILE A 75 -26.62 2.22 -35.96
N ASN A 76 -26.67 1.36 -36.99
CA ASN A 76 -25.49 0.62 -37.44
C ASN A 76 -24.45 1.48 -38.18
N ASP A 77 -24.90 2.57 -38.82
CA ASP A 77 -24.01 3.48 -39.57
C ASP A 77 -23.52 4.65 -38.73
N SER A 78 -23.99 4.77 -37.48
CA SER A 78 -23.57 5.83 -36.57
C SER A 78 -22.05 5.76 -36.32
N ALA A 79 -21.41 6.93 -36.26
CA ALA A 79 -19.99 7.02 -35.96
C ALA A 79 -19.64 6.35 -34.62
N GLU A 80 -20.59 6.35 -33.68
CA GLU A 80 -20.50 5.72 -32.38
C GLU A 80 -20.47 4.20 -32.47
N VAL A 81 -21.37 3.56 -33.23
CA VAL A 81 -21.36 2.11 -33.42
C VAL A 81 -20.12 1.65 -34.18
N ARG A 82 -19.64 2.41 -35.19
CA ARG A 82 -18.38 2.10 -35.88
C ARG A 82 -17.16 2.23 -34.94
N ARG A 83 -17.15 3.25 -34.09
CA ARG A 83 -16.12 3.46 -33.06
C ARG A 83 -16.10 2.30 -32.07
N VAL A 84 -17.26 1.88 -31.57
CA VAL A 84 -17.39 0.75 -30.63
C VAL A 84 -16.98 -0.57 -31.29
N VAL A 85 -17.40 -0.84 -32.53
CA VAL A 85 -16.97 -2.05 -33.28
C VAL A 85 -15.45 -2.05 -33.50
N LYS A 86 -14.85 -0.90 -33.86
CA LYS A 86 -13.40 -0.78 -34.03
C LYS A 86 -12.66 -0.94 -32.70
N SER A 87 -13.22 -0.43 -31.60
CA SER A 87 -12.68 -0.57 -30.24
C SER A 87 -12.72 -2.01 -29.75
N LEU A 88 -13.84 -2.72 -29.94
CA LEU A 88 -13.99 -4.13 -29.59
C LEU A 88 -13.08 -5.02 -30.43
N GLY A 89 -12.93 -4.71 -31.73
CA GLY A 89 -11.97 -5.38 -32.61
C GLY A 89 -10.52 -5.17 -32.17
N ALA A 90 -10.12 -3.94 -31.81
CA ALA A 90 -8.79 -3.66 -31.29
C ALA A 90 -8.52 -4.37 -29.95
N GLN A 91 -9.49 -4.37 -29.03
CA GLN A 91 -9.41 -5.09 -27.76
C GLN A 91 -9.29 -6.61 -27.94
N SER A 92 -9.95 -7.19 -28.95
CA SER A 92 -9.84 -8.62 -29.26
C SER A 92 -8.44 -9.05 -29.71
N LEU A 93 -7.60 -8.11 -30.16
CA LEU A 93 -6.21 -8.35 -30.56
C LEU A 93 -5.20 -7.97 -29.46
N GLN A 94 -5.51 -7.02 -28.59
CA GLN A 94 -4.61 -6.54 -27.52
C GLN A 94 -4.62 -7.46 -26.31
N ILE A 95 -5.78 -7.97 -25.89
CA ILE A 95 -5.91 -8.84 -24.70
C ILE A 95 -5.07 -10.14 -24.83
N PRO A 96 -5.09 -10.87 -25.97
CA PRO A 96 -4.22 -12.04 -26.14
C PRO A 96 -2.73 -11.72 -26.17
N LYS A 97 -2.32 -10.54 -26.68
CA LYS A 97 -0.91 -10.14 -26.73
C LYS A 97 -0.35 -9.87 -25.33
N ILE A 98 -1.12 -9.21 -24.48
CA ILE A 98 -0.80 -9.03 -23.06
C ILE A 98 -0.54 -10.39 -22.39
N GLY A 99 -1.39 -11.38 -22.66
CA GLY A 99 -1.17 -12.76 -22.16
C GLY A 99 0.15 -13.36 -22.65
N VAL A 100 0.49 -13.20 -23.94
CA VAL A 100 1.75 -13.70 -24.51
C VAL A 100 2.98 -13.03 -23.88
N ASP A 101 2.93 -11.70 -23.68
CA ASP A 101 4.06 -10.96 -23.11
C ASP A 101 4.26 -11.30 -21.63
N LEU A 102 3.18 -11.50 -20.87
CA LEU A 102 3.26 -11.99 -19.49
C LEU A 102 3.84 -13.41 -19.41
N GLU A 103 3.41 -14.33 -20.28
CA GLU A 103 3.94 -15.70 -20.31
C GLU A 103 5.43 -15.73 -20.69
N LYS A 104 5.85 -14.85 -21.60
CA LYS A 104 7.26 -14.67 -21.96
C LYS A 104 8.10 -14.22 -20.75
N ILE A 105 7.61 -13.28 -19.94
CA ILE A 105 8.27 -12.85 -18.71
C ILE A 105 8.37 -14.01 -17.72
N ALA A 106 7.27 -14.75 -17.51
CA ALA A 106 7.23 -15.91 -16.61
C ALA A 106 8.25 -16.99 -17.01
N ALA A 107 8.29 -17.34 -18.29
CA ALA A 107 9.21 -18.34 -18.83
C ALA A 107 10.68 -17.90 -18.68
N THR A 108 11.01 -16.66 -19.06
CA THR A 108 12.40 -16.17 -18.96
C THR A 108 12.86 -16.03 -17.50
N LEU A 109 11.98 -15.67 -16.56
CA LEU A 109 12.30 -15.67 -15.13
C LEU A 109 12.57 -17.09 -14.62
N ALA A 110 11.74 -18.07 -14.98
CA ALA A 110 11.94 -19.47 -14.57
C ALA A 110 13.25 -20.05 -15.15
N GLU A 111 13.60 -19.71 -16.38
CA GLU A 111 14.87 -20.08 -17.00
C GLU A 111 16.07 -19.44 -16.29
N ALA A 112 15.97 -18.15 -15.94
CA ALA A 112 17.00 -17.44 -15.20
C ALA A 112 17.20 -18.02 -13.78
N GLN A 113 16.11 -18.33 -13.07
CA GLN A 113 16.14 -19.00 -11.76
C GLN A 113 16.83 -20.37 -11.83
N ARG A 114 16.50 -21.18 -12.85
CA ARG A 114 17.11 -22.49 -13.05
C ARG A 114 18.61 -22.38 -13.36
N ALA A 115 18.99 -21.43 -14.22
CA ALA A 115 20.38 -21.21 -14.58
C ALA A 115 21.21 -20.72 -13.38
N ALA A 116 20.70 -19.74 -12.63
CA ALA A 116 21.35 -19.19 -11.45
C ALA A 116 21.55 -20.24 -10.35
N HIS A 117 20.52 -21.05 -10.07
CA HIS A 117 20.62 -22.14 -9.11
C HIS A 117 21.68 -23.18 -9.51
N GLY A 118 21.76 -23.51 -10.81
CA GLY A 118 22.79 -24.39 -11.35
C GLY A 118 24.21 -23.84 -11.20
N GLN A 119 24.39 -22.53 -11.45
CA GLN A 119 25.67 -21.84 -11.28
C GLN A 119 26.13 -21.81 -9.81
N ILE A 120 25.21 -21.51 -8.88
CA ILE A 120 25.52 -21.56 -7.43
C ILE A 120 25.87 -22.98 -6.99
N THR A 121 25.11 -23.98 -7.43
CA THR A 121 25.39 -25.39 -7.07
C THR A 121 26.78 -25.82 -7.56
N ALA A 122 27.17 -25.40 -8.77
CA ALA A 122 28.49 -25.68 -9.31
C ALA A 122 29.60 -24.98 -8.48
N LEU A 123 29.43 -23.69 -8.18
CA LEU A 123 30.36 -22.92 -7.35
C LEU A 123 30.52 -23.56 -5.95
N GLU A 124 29.41 -23.89 -5.28
CA GLU A 124 29.46 -24.53 -3.96
C GLU A 124 30.19 -25.89 -4.01
N GLY A 125 30.00 -26.66 -5.08
CA GLY A 125 30.74 -27.90 -5.30
C GLY A 125 32.24 -27.70 -5.48
N GLN A 126 32.65 -26.67 -6.24
CA GLN A 126 34.07 -26.30 -6.42
C GLN A 126 34.70 -25.82 -5.12
N LEU A 127 34.04 -24.90 -4.41
CA LEU A 127 34.53 -24.37 -3.14
C LEU A 127 34.67 -25.45 -2.08
N GLN A 128 33.70 -26.38 -1.98
CA GLN A 128 33.79 -27.49 -1.04
C GLN A 128 34.96 -28.43 -1.36
N ARG A 129 35.25 -28.65 -2.65
CA ARG A 129 36.40 -29.44 -3.08
C ARG A 129 37.72 -28.76 -2.71
N LEU A 130 37.85 -27.47 -2.98
CA LEU A 130 39.05 -26.69 -2.65
C LEU A 130 39.27 -26.63 -1.13
N ASP A 131 38.21 -26.42 -0.35
CA ASP A 131 38.28 -26.44 1.12
C ASP A 131 38.77 -27.78 1.68
N ASN A 132 38.36 -28.89 1.07
CA ASN A 132 38.85 -30.22 1.44
C ASN A 132 40.32 -30.42 1.09
N LEU A 133 40.77 -29.95 -0.08
CA LEU A 133 42.18 -30.02 -0.49
C LEU A 133 43.09 -29.20 0.43
N ILE A 134 42.64 -28.02 0.85
CA ILE A 134 43.34 -27.19 1.86
C ILE A 134 43.43 -27.95 3.19
N GLY A 135 42.33 -28.57 3.62
CA GLY A 135 42.32 -29.40 4.83
C GLY A 135 43.31 -30.57 4.76
N GLU A 136 43.38 -31.28 3.63
CA GLU A 136 44.35 -32.36 3.42
C GLU A 136 45.80 -31.85 3.47
N ALA A 137 46.09 -30.72 2.84
CA ALA A 137 47.42 -30.11 2.86
C ALA A 137 47.84 -29.67 4.28
N ILE A 138 46.93 -29.07 5.05
CA ILE A 138 47.16 -28.69 6.45
C ILE A 138 47.43 -29.91 7.33
N GLU A 139 46.71 -31.02 7.13
CA GLU A 139 46.98 -32.26 7.87
C GLU A 139 48.34 -32.86 7.50
N MET A 140 48.76 -32.79 6.22
CA MET A 140 50.10 -33.22 5.81
C MET A 140 51.19 -32.38 6.47
N GLU A 141 51.01 -31.06 6.59
CA GLU A 141 51.97 -30.14 7.23
C GLU A 141 52.31 -30.51 8.69
N ARG A 142 51.43 -31.29 9.36
CA ARG A 142 51.65 -31.76 10.74
C ARG A 142 52.70 -32.85 10.87
N ASP A 143 53.17 -33.44 9.77
CA ASP A 143 54.26 -34.42 9.82
C ASP A 143 55.59 -33.75 10.22
N SER A 144 56.11 -34.14 11.38
CA SER A 144 57.39 -33.64 11.92
C SER A 144 58.61 -33.97 11.05
N HIS A 145 58.49 -34.87 10.08
CA HIS A 145 59.56 -35.29 9.18
C HIS A 145 59.60 -34.52 7.85
N LEU A 146 58.66 -33.61 7.59
CA LEU A 146 58.65 -32.78 6.37
C LEU A 146 59.90 -31.90 6.27
N SER A 147 60.53 -31.91 5.09
CA SER A 147 61.62 -30.99 4.78
C SER A 147 61.10 -29.57 4.60
N ALA A 148 62.00 -28.58 4.67
CA ALA A 148 61.62 -27.19 4.41
C ALA A 148 61.03 -27.00 2.99
N ALA A 149 61.60 -27.69 1.99
CA ALA A 149 61.10 -27.63 0.61
C ALA A 149 59.70 -28.23 0.46
N ASP A 150 59.38 -29.30 1.19
CA ASP A 150 58.04 -29.91 1.15
C ASP A 150 56.99 -29.02 1.85
N ARG A 151 57.37 -28.32 2.92
CA ARG A 151 56.49 -27.32 3.57
C ARG A 151 56.23 -26.12 2.66
N ASP A 152 57.25 -25.62 1.99
CA ASP A 152 57.10 -24.53 1.02
C ASP A 152 56.18 -24.94 -0.14
N ALA A 153 56.29 -26.20 -0.61
CA ALA A 153 55.41 -26.73 -1.65
C ALA A 153 53.94 -26.87 -1.19
N LEU A 154 53.69 -27.30 0.05
CA LEU A 154 52.34 -27.37 0.62
C LEU A 154 51.73 -25.97 0.79
N ASN A 155 52.50 -25.01 1.27
CA ASN A 155 52.05 -23.62 1.39
C ASN A 155 51.70 -23.03 0.02
N ALA A 156 52.54 -23.24 -1.00
CA ALA A 156 52.26 -22.81 -2.37
C ALA A 156 50.99 -23.47 -2.93
N PHE A 157 50.74 -24.75 -2.61
CA PHE A 157 49.53 -25.45 -3.00
C PHE A 157 48.27 -24.88 -2.31
N ILE A 158 48.34 -24.57 -1.01
CA ILE A 158 47.24 -23.93 -0.28
C ILE A 158 46.92 -22.57 -0.90
N THR A 159 47.92 -21.73 -1.15
CA THR A 159 47.72 -20.44 -1.83
C THR A 159 47.09 -20.61 -3.21
N SER A 160 47.52 -21.60 -4.00
CA SER A 160 46.89 -21.90 -5.30
C SER A 160 45.42 -22.30 -5.16
N CYS A 161 45.04 -23.03 -4.12
CA CYS A 161 43.64 -23.39 -3.87
C CYS A 161 42.80 -22.18 -3.44
N GLU A 162 43.39 -21.25 -2.69
CA GLU A 162 42.74 -19.99 -2.29
C GLU A 162 42.53 -19.07 -3.51
N ASP A 163 43.54 -18.95 -4.37
CA ASP A 163 43.47 -18.20 -5.63
C ASP A 163 42.40 -18.80 -6.57
N ASP A 164 42.38 -20.13 -6.73
CA ASP A 164 41.36 -20.85 -7.51
C ASP A 164 39.94 -20.59 -6.96
N ALA A 165 39.77 -20.55 -5.64
CA ALA A 165 38.48 -20.27 -5.00
C ALA A 165 37.99 -18.84 -5.29
N ILE A 166 38.91 -17.87 -5.31
CA ILE A 166 38.61 -16.48 -5.67
C ILE A 166 38.21 -16.40 -7.15
N ASP A 167 38.96 -17.06 -8.03
CA ASP A 167 38.72 -17.04 -9.47
C ASP A 167 37.41 -17.75 -9.86
N ASP A 168 37.11 -18.90 -9.26
CA ASP A 168 35.83 -19.59 -9.42
C ASP A 168 34.66 -18.72 -8.94
N THR A 169 34.82 -18.00 -7.82
CA THR A 169 33.80 -17.07 -7.31
C THR A 169 33.59 -15.88 -8.26
N LYS A 170 34.67 -15.31 -8.80
CA LYS A 170 34.59 -14.22 -9.81
C LYS A 170 33.90 -14.68 -11.10
N ALA A 171 34.25 -15.88 -11.57
CA ALA A 171 33.64 -16.46 -12.76
C ALA A 171 32.15 -16.70 -12.57
N ALA A 172 31.75 -17.30 -11.44
CA ALA A 172 30.35 -17.52 -11.10
C ALA A 172 29.57 -16.20 -10.97
N LEU A 173 30.16 -15.17 -10.33
CA LEU A 173 29.56 -13.84 -10.24
C LEU A 173 29.33 -13.21 -11.63
N GLY A 174 30.30 -13.35 -12.55
CA GLY A 174 30.15 -12.88 -13.92
C GLY A 174 29.02 -13.59 -14.67
N GLN A 175 28.91 -14.92 -14.52
CA GLN A 175 27.84 -15.72 -15.13
C GLN A 175 26.47 -15.36 -14.58
N LEU A 176 26.35 -15.20 -13.26
CA LEU A 176 25.11 -14.81 -12.58
C LEU A 176 24.65 -13.39 -12.98
N ARG A 177 25.58 -12.44 -13.10
CA ARG A 177 25.28 -11.11 -13.64
C ARG A 177 24.74 -11.19 -15.06
N ALA A 178 25.40 -11.97 -15.93
CA ALA A 178 24.92 -12.14 -17.30
C ALA A 178 23.52 -12.77 -17.38
N THR A 179 23.22 -13.76 -16.52
CA THR A 179 21.88 -14.36 -16.41
C THR A 179 20.83 -13.33 -15.97
N ARG A 180 21.13 -12.56 -14.92
CA ARG A 180 20.23 -11.51 -14.41
C ARG A 180 20.02 -10.41 -15.45
N ASP A 181 21.09 -9.94 -16.09
CA ASP A 181 21.01 -8.85 -17.07
C ASP A 181 20.25 -9.30 -18.34
N GLY A 182 20.39 -10.57 -18.74
CA GLY A 182 19.60 -11.17 -19.82
C GLY A 182 18.10 -11.20 -19.51
N TYR A 183 17.73 -11.55 -18.27
CA TYR A 183 16.34 -11.47 -17.83
C TYR A 183 15.83 -10.03 -17.79
N ALA A 184 16.61 -9.10 -17.22
CA ALA A 184 16.25 -7.68 -17.13
C ALA A 184 15.95 -7.07 -18.51
N HIS A 185 16.72 -7.43 -19.55
CA HIS A 185 16.47 -6.98 -20.91
C HIS A 185 15.12 -7.47 -21.45
N VAL A 186 14.82 -8.77 -21.30
CA VAL A 186 13.53 -9.34 -21.75
C VAL A 186 12.36 -8.73 -20.99
N LEU A 187 12.55 -8.49 -19.70
CA LEU A 187 11.57 -7.85 -18.84
C LEU A 187 11.30 -6.40 -19.29
N ASP A 188 12.32 -5.60 -19.59
CA ASP A 188 12.14 -4.23 -20.05
C ASP A 188 11.51 -4.14 -21.45
N ASP A 189 11.87 -5.04 -22.37
CA ASP A 189 11.20 -5.16 -23.68
C ASP A 189 9.70 -5.47 -23.50
N ALA A 190 9.38 -6.47 -22.66
CA ALA A 190 8.01 -6.88 -22.41
C ALA A 190 7.20 -5.79 -21.69
N LYS A 191 7.80 -5.01 -20.77
CA LYS A 191 7.15 -3.83 -20.18
C LYS A 191 6.79 -2.79 -21.24
N SER A 192 7.67 -2.57 -22.21
CA SER A 192 7.41 -1.65 -23.33
C SER A 192 6.22 -2.11 -24.16
N ASP A 193 6.13 -3.41 -24.46
CA ASP A 193 5.07 -3.99 -25.28
C ASP A 193 3.73 -4.04 -24.52
N LEU A 194 3.74 -4.43 -23.24
CA LEU A 194 2.58 -4.35 -22.35
C LEU A 194 1.99 -2.95 -22.27
N ALA A 195 2.84 -1.92 -22.10
CA ALA A 195 2.40 -0.53 -22.07
C ALA A 195 1.79 -0.08 -23.40
N LYS A 196 2.35 -0.51 -24.54
CA LYS A 196 1.79 -0.22 -25.88
C LYS A 196 0.42 -0.88 -26.07
N ASP A 197 0.22 -2.06 -25.49
CA ASP A 197 -1.03 -2.80 -25.56
C ASP A 197 -2.05 -2.38 -24.46
N GLY A 198 -1.72 -1.37 -23.66
CA GLY A 198 -2.63 -0.75 -22.69
C GLY A 198 -2.69 -1.46 -21.34
N TYR A 199 -1.76 -2.37 -21.07
CA TYR A 199 -1.58 -3.03 -19.79
C TYR A 199 -0.53 -2.31 -18.95
N ASP A 200 -0.85 -2.03 -17.69
CA ASP A 200 0.08 -1.41 -16.76
C ASP A 200 1.17 -2.42 -16.34
N PRO A 201 2.44 -2.23 -16.75
CA PRO A 201 3.52 -3.15 -16.42
C PRO A 201 3.84 -3.18 -14.92
N ALA A 202 3.30 -2.23 -14.14
CA ALA A 202 3.48 -2.17 -12.69
C ALA A 202 2.94 -3.39 -11.94
N ARG A 203 1.99 -4.09 -12.56
CA ARG A 203 1.35 -5.28 -12.01
C ARG A 203 2.25 -6.53 -12.03
N VAL A 204 3.38 -6.47 -12.74
CA VAL A 204 4.39 -7.54 -12.79
C VAL A 204 5.47 -7.37 -11.70
N TRP A 205 5.70 -6.15 -11.22
CA TRP A 205 6.83 -5.77 -10.35
C TRP A 205 6.82 -6.39 -8.94
N GLY A 206 5.70 -6.97 -8.49
CA GLY A 206 5.62 -7.74 -7.25
C GLY A 206 6.06 -9.21 -7.40
N ALA A 207 6.21 -9.69 -8.65
CA ALA A 207 6.46 -11.08 -8.97
C ALA A 207 7.80 -11.31 -9.69
N ASP A 208 8.60 -10.29 -10.00
CA ASP A 208 9.90 -10.41 -10.70
C ASP A 208 11.15 -10.09 -9.85
N ALA A 209 10.98 -9.54 -8.64
CA ALA A 209 11.99 -9.37 -7.60
C ALA A 209 13.34 -8.75 -8.03
N HIS A 210 13.31 -7.70 -8.86
CA HIS A 210 14.52 -6.95 -9.24
C HIS A 210 14.81 -5.75 -8.34
N GLU A 211 15.77 -5.92 -7.42
CA GLU A 211 16.51 -4.82 -6.77
C GLU A 211 17.91 -4.71 -7.40
N PHE A 212 18.26 -3.52 -7.94
CA PHE A 212 19.62 -3.20 -8.41
C PHE A 212 20.51 -2.63 -7.28
N PRO A 213 21.86 -2.70 -7.40
CA PRO A 213 22.80 -2.54 -6.30
C PRO A 213 22.88 -1.13 -5.70
N GLN A 214 23.17 -1.13 -4.40
CA GLN A 214 23.13 -0.02 -3.45
C GLN A 214 24.04 1.17 -3.78
N ALA A 215 23.47 2.37 -3.62
CA ALA A 215 24.17 3.61 -3.26
C ALA A 215 23.90 3.95 -1.77
N PRO A 216 24.74 4.78 -1.11
CA PRO A 216 24.70 4.98 0.36
C PRO A 216 23.37 5.58 0.84
N PRO A 217 23.03 5.46 2.14
CA PRO A 217 21.66 5.46 2.61
C PRO A 217 21.00 6.83 2.43
N ALA A 218 19.96 6.87 1.59
CA ALA A 218 18.89 7.85 1.68
C ALA A 218 17.62 7.11 2.13
N GLN A 219 16.90 7.76 3.04
CA GLN A 219 15.80 7.21 3.81
C GLN A 219 14.54 6.96 2.95
N HIS A 220 13.80 5.90 3.33
CA HIS A 220 12.43 5.53 2.95
C HIS A 220 12.21 4.93 1.54
N VAL A 221 12.18 3.59 1.47
CA VAL A 221 11.52 2.84 0.39
C VAL A 221 10.03 2.73 0.75
N GLY A 222 9.20 3.59 0.16
CA GLY A 222 7.77 3.67 0.42
C GLY A 222 7.21 5.08 0.16
N PRO A 223 5.88 5.25 0.26
CA PRO A 223 5.25 6.52 -0.04
C PRO A 223 5.84 7.63 0.84
N SER A 224 6.06 8.79 0.25
CA SER A 224 6.68 9.96 0.88
C SER A 224 5.85 11.21 0.63
N ILE A 225 5.72 12.06 1.65
CA ILE A 225 4.90 13.27 1.60
C ILE A 225 5.73 14.42 1.03
N ASP A 226 5.26 15.01 -0.06
CA ASP A 226 5.76 16.27 -0.61
C ASP A 226 5.06 17.43 0.13
N GLY A 227 5.49 17.70 1.36
CA GLY A 227 4.95 18.76 2.22
C GLY A 227 5.70 20.09 2.12
N PRO A 228 5.18 21.17 2.74
CA PRO A 228 3.92 21.26 3.50
C PRO A 228 2.69 21.24 2.57
N ALA A 229 1.48 21.20 3.15
CA ALA A 229 0.27 21.35 2.37
C ALA A 229 0.14 22.76 1.79
N THR A 230 -0.67 22.92 0.74
CA THR A 230 -1.00 24.23 0.19
C THR A 230 -1.64 25.14 1.26
N PRO A 231 -1.59 26.48 1.11
CA PRO A 231 -2.27 27.37 2.03
C PRO A 231 -3.77 27.01 2.16
N PRO A 232 -4.30 26.78 3.38
CA PRO A 232 -5.71 26.44 3.57
C PRO A 232 -6.65 27.51 3.02
N LYS A 233 -7.71 27.09 2.36
CA LYS A 233 -8.74 27.95 1.77
C LYS A 233 -10.07 27.70 2.46
N ILE A 234 -10.71 28.76 2.93
CA ILE A 234 -12.02 28.68 3.58
C ILE A 234 -13.06 28.04 2.65
N GLU A 235 -13.83 27.09 3.18
CA GLU A 235 -14.96 26.51 2.47
C GLU A 235 -16.17 27.44 2.55
N GLY A 236 -16.46 28.11 1.44
CA GLY A 236 -17.68 28.91 1.31
C GLY A 236 -17.80 30.06 2.32
N GLN A 237 -19.04 30.44 2.62
CA GLN A 237 -19.36 31.45 3.63
C GLN A 237 -19.71 30.75 4.95
N ASN A 238 -19.16 31.20 6.08
CA ASN A 238 -19.63 30.75 7.39
C ASN A 238 -21.09 31.18 7.59
N THR A 239 -21.99 30.21 7.66
CA THR A 239 -23.43 30.41 7.84
C THR A 239 -23.85 30.24 9.30
N GLY A 240 -22.91 29.84 10.17
CA GLY A 240 -23.16 29.42 11.55
C GLY A 240 -23.96 28.13 11.66
N LYS A 241 -24.03 27.36 10.56
CA LYS A 241 -24.69 26.04 10.49
C LYS A 241 -23.73 24.93 10.03
N GLN A 242 -22.45 25.26 9.90
CA GLN A 242 -21.40 24.31 9.59
C GLN A 242 -21.18 23.36 10.77
N ASP A 243 -20.89 22.11 10.42
CA ASP A 243 -20.33 21.15 11.34
C ASP A 243 -18.81 21.27 11.34
N ASP A 244 -18.21 20.95 12.47
CA ASP A 244 -16.81 21.24 12.78
C ASP A 244 -15.85 20.09 12.45
N LEU A 245 -16.37 18.90 12.15
CA LEU A 245 -15.58 17.69 11.87
C LEU A 245 -15.70 17.20 10.43
N ASP A 246 -16.94 16.96 9.98
CA ASP A 246 -17.28 16.33 8.70
C ASP A 246 -16.31 15.20 8.31
N ALA A 247 -16.16 14.19 9.18
CA ALA A 247 -15.36 13.02 8.86
C ALA A 247 -15.92 12.36 7.58
N SER A 248 -15.03 11.90 6.70
CA SER A 248 -15.39 11.48 5.35
C SER A 248 -14.63 10.25 4.91
N ILE A 249 -15.12 9.57 3.88
CA ILE A 249 -14.36 8.58 3.12
C ILE A 249 -13.92 9.25 1.82
N PRO A 250 -12.63 9.20 1.45
CA PRO A 250 -12.13 9.89 0.27
C PRO A 250 -12.94 9.57 -1.00
N GLY A 251 -13.46 10.61 -1.67
CA GLY A 251 -14.18 10.48 -2.94
C GLY A 251 -15.63 10.00 -2.87
N THR A 252 -16.26 10.01 -1.68
CA THR A 252 -17.62 9.46 -1.49
C THR A 252 -18.71 10.50 -1.21
N ASP A 253 -18.36 11.79 -1.09
CA ASP A 253 -19.23 12.88 -0.63
C ASP A 253 -19.90 12.65 0.75
N ILE A 254 -19.50 11.62 1.49
CA ILE A 254 -19.94 11.36 2.86
C ILE A 254 -19.43 12.47 3.78
N ALA A 255 -20.30 12.97 4.66
CA ALA A 255 -19.95 13.92 5.70
C ALA A 255 -20.57 13.49 7.03
N LEU A 256 -19.73 13.21 8.02
CA LEU A 256 -20.14 12.88 9.38
C LEU A 256 -19.81 14.07 10.29
N GLY A 257 -20.80 14.92 10.53
CA GLY A 257 -20.67 16.17 11.28
C GLY A 257 -20.60 15.96 12.80
N GLY A 258 -19.92 16.87 13.49
CA GLY A 258 -19.90 16.94 14.95
C GLY A 258 -21.19 17.56 15.52
N ASP A 259 -21.18 17.97 16.79
CA ASP A 259 -22.39 18.45 17.50
C ASP A 259 -23.13 19.60 16.79
N GLY A 260 -22.45 20.34 15.92
CA GLY A 260 -23.07 21.44 15.21
C GLY A 260 -23.52 22.55 16.16
N LYS A 261 -24.29 23.50 15.63
CA LYS A 261 -24.93 24.53 16.46
C LYS A 261 -26.11 24.00 17.27
N ASP A 262 -26.77 22.95 16.76
CA ASP A 262 -27.98 22.39 17.35
C ASP A 262 -27.67 21.40 18.50
N GLY A 263 -26.38 21.16 18.76
CA GLY A 263 -25.89 20.35 19.86
C GLY A 263 -26.05 18.84 19.65
N TYR A 264 -26.35 18.38 18.43
CA TYR A 264 -26.43 16.97 18.07
C TYR A 264 -25.88 16.71 16.65
N PRO A 265 -25.07 15.66 16.46
CA PRO A 265 -24.46 15.32 15.18
C PRO A 265 -25.42 15.17 14.00
N HIS A 266 -25.07 15.74 12.86
CA HIS A 266 -25.71 15.48 11.57
C HIS A 266 -24.80 14.65 10.67
N ILE A 267 -25.40 13.79 9.84
CA ILE A 267 -24.67 13.00 8.85
C ILE A 267 -25.32 13.11 7.48
N HIS A 268 -24.49 13.09 6.45
CA HIS A 268 -24.87 12.96 5.06
C HIS A 268 -24.18 11.73 4.48
N VAL A 269 -24.98 10.77 4.04
CA VAL A 269 -24.56 9.54 3.37
C VAL A 269 -25.30 9.48 2.03
N PRO A 270 -24.64 9.79 0.90
CA PRO A 270 -25.30 9.90 -0.39
C PRO A 270 -26.13 8.68 -0.76
N GLY A 271 -27.41 8.91 -1.06
CA GLY A 271 -28.35 7.85 -1.45
C GLY A 271 -28.86 6.98 -0.30
N VAL A 272 -28.42 7.20 0.95
CA VAL A 272 -28.82 6.40 2.12
C VAL A 272 -29.55 7.25 3.16
N TYR A 273 -28.90 8.30 3.70
CA TYR A 273 -29.45 9.08 4.81
C TYR A 273 -28.90 10.51 4.84
N ASP A 274 -29.74 11.47 5.19
CA ASP A 274 -29.36 12.87 5.40
C ASP A 274 -30.20 13.43 6.57
N GLY A 275 -29.54 13.79 7.67
CA GLY A 275 -30.22 14.28 8.88
C GLY A 275 -29.42 14.09 10.15
N GLN A 276 -30.09 14.20 11.31
CA GLN A 276 -29.49 13.91 12.61
C GLN A 276 -28.98 12.47 12.65
N ASN A 277 -27.80 12.25 13.22
CA ASN A 277 -27.19 10.94 13.29
C ASN A 277 -28.17 9.91 13.92
N PRO A 278 -28.63 8.91 13.15
CA PRO A 278 -29.71 8.03 13.56
C PRO A 278 -29.26 6.91 14.49
N LEU A 279 -27.95 6.83 14.83
CA LEU A 279 -27.41 5.83 15.74
C LEU A 279 -28.11 5.90 17.11
N PRO A 280 -28.78 4.82 17.56
CA PRO A 280 -29.40 4.79 18.87
C PRO A 280 -28.35 4.89 19.97
N VAL A 281 -28.46 5.93 20.78
CA VAL A 281 -27.60 6.18 21.94
C VAL A 281 -28.42 6.21 23.23
N PRO A 282 -27.81 5.97 24.40
CA PRO A 282 -28.49 6.15 25.68
C PRO A 282 -29.10 7.56 25.81
N PRO A 283 -30.15 7.74 26.63
CA PRO A 283 -30.65 9.07 26.96
C PRO A 283 -29.53 9.99 27.45
N ASP A 284 -29.66 11.28 27.16
CA ASP A 284 -28.65 12.28 27.51
C ASP A 284 -27.27 12.01 26.89
N SER A 285 -27.20 11.37 25.72
CA SER A 285 -25.95 11.12 24.99
C SER A 285 -26.06 11.47 23.51
N ARG A 286 -24.90 11.53 22.84
CA ARG A 286 -24.80 11.77 21.40
C ARG A 286 -23.66 10.96 20.75
N PRO A 287 -23.80 10.60 19.47
CA PRO A 287 -22.78 9.84 18.72
C PRO A 287 -21.83 10.77 17.95
N LEU A 288 -20.75 11.21 18.59
CA LEU A 288 -19.73 12.06 17.97
C LEU A 288 -18.87 11.27 16.98
N PRO A 289 -18.71 11.70 15.72
CA PRO A 289 -17.88 10.99 14.75
C PRO A 289 -16.40 11.09 15.13
N THR A 290 -15.69 9.97 15.02
CA THR A 290 -14.25 9.89 15.30
C THR A 290 -13.43 9.55 14.07
N GLY A 291 -14.04 8.94 13.06
CA GLY A 291 -13.35 8.50 11.86
C GLY A 291 -14.22 7.62 10.97
N THR A 292 -13.59 7.15 9.91
CA THR A 292 -14.20 6.30 8.89
C THR A 292 -13.26 5.15 8.52
N ALA A 293 -13.77 4.15 7.81
CA ALA A 293 -12.98 3.13 7.13
C ALA A 293 -13.70 2.58 5.90
N VAL A 294 -12.94 1.98 5.00
CA VAL A 294 -13.46 1.15 3.89
C VAL A 294 -13.09 -0.30 4.15
N GLY A 295 -14.08 -1.19 4.06
CA GLY A 295 -13.93 -2.64 4.18
C GLY A 295 -13.41 -3.31 2.92
N PRO A 296 -13.10 -4.62 2.99
CA PRO A 296 -12.54 -5.40 1.89
C PRO A 296 -13.39 -5.41 0.61
N ASN A 297 -14.71 -5.27 0.72
CA ASN A 297 -15.63 -5.30 -0.42
C ASN A 297 -16.25 -3.93 -0.71
N GLY A 298 -15.65 -2.85 -0.19
CA GLY A 298 -16.17 -1.50 -0.34
C GLY A 298 -17.26 -1.12 0.67
N GLU A 299 -17.45 -1.92 1.73
CA GLU A 299 -18.27 -1.52 2.87
C GLU A 299 -17.75 -0.20 3.44
N GLN A 300 -18.64 0.69 3.85
CA GLN A 300 -18.29 2.02 4.34
C GLN A 300 -18.64 2.08 5.82
N TYR A 301 -17.63 2.22 6.67
CA TYR A 301 -17.82 2.22 8.11
C TYR A 301 -17.65 3.61 8.69
N ALA A 302 -18.53 3.94 9.64
CA ALA A 302 -18.39 5.09 10.51
C ALA A 302 -18.03 4.66 11.94
N PHE A 303 -17.26 5.51 12.61
CA PHE A 303 -16.74 5.29 13.95
C PHE A 303 -17.25 6.42 14.83
N TYR A 304 -17.86 6.08 15.96
CA TYR A 304 -18.49 7.04 16.86
C TYR A 304 -18.05 6.86 18.31
N ALA A 305 -17.79 7.97 18.98
CA ALA A 305 -17.78 8.03 20.44
C ALA A 305 -19.20 8.34 20.92
N VAL A 306 -19.75 7.49 21.78
CA VAL A 306 -21.03 7.78 22.45
C VAL A 306 -20.72 8.55 23.73
N VAL A 307 -21.08 9.84 23.74
CA VAL A 307 -20.68 10.78 24.79
C VAL A 307 -21.92 11.38 25.47
N PRO A 308 -22.03 11.30 26.80
CA PRO A 308 -23.15 11.90 27.50
C PRO A 308 -23.02 13.44 27.53
N TYR A 309 -24.14 14.16 27.56
CA TYR A 309 -24.14 15.61 27.78
C TYR A 309 -23.82 15.98 29.24
N HIS A 310 -24.15 15.10 30.19
CA HIS A 310 -23.87 15.32 31.60
C HIS A 310 -23.05 14.17 32.22
N ASN A 311 -22.23 14.54 33.20
CA ASN A 311 -21.52 13.58 34.05
C ASN A 311 -22.50 12.86 35.00
N PRO A 312 -22.09 11.76 35.65
CA PRO A 312 -22.95 11.05 36.61
C PRO A 312 -23.46 11.89 37.79
N ASP A 313 -22.77 13.00 38.11
CA ASP A 313 -23.17 13.97 39.14
C ASP A 313 -24.15 15.05 38.63
N GLY A 314 -24.52 15.00 37.34
CA GLY A 314 -25.41 15.95 36.67
C GLY A 314 -24.74 17.23 36.17
N SER A 315 -23.43 17.41 36.37
CA SER A 315 -22.70 18.54 35.79
C SER A 315 -22.52 18.39 34.27
N PRO A 316 -22.45 19.49 33.49
CA PRO A 316 -22.16 19.40 32.06
C PRO A 316 -20.87 18.64 31.77
N ASN A 317 -20.93 17.69 30.85
CA ASN A 317 -19.77 16.95 30.37
C ASN A 317 -19.06 17.77 29.29
N THR A 318 -17.81 18.15 29.57
CA THR A 318 -16.95 18.89 28.64
C THR A 318 -16.01 17.97 27.85
N SER A 319 -16.09 16.65 28.03
CA SER A 319 -15.38 15.68 27.23
C SER A 319 -16.08 15.48 25.89
N TYR A 320 -15.29 15.29 24.84
CA TYR A 320 -15.76 14.97 23.48
C TYR A 320 -15.32 13.57 23.05
N THR A 321 -14.83 12.77 24.00
CA THR A 321 -14.32 11.42 23.74
C THR A 321 -14.94 10.41 24.69
N SER A 322 -14.94 9.15 24.25
CA SER A 322 -15.34 7.98 25.03
C SER A 322 -14.22 6.94 24.96
N PRO A 323 -13.99 6.13 26.02
CA PRO A 323 -12.97 5.07 26.00
C PRO A 323 -13.14 4.03 24.90
N ASP A 324 -14.38 3.88 24.42
CA ASP A 324 -14.78 2.90 23.42
C ASP A 324 -15.25 3.61 22.14
N THR A 325 -15.09 2.95 20.99
CA THR A 325 -15.59 3.43 19.70
C THR A 325 -16.64 2.47 19.13
N VAL A 326 -17.83 2.97 18.84
CA VAL A 326 -18.91 2.21 18.18
C VAL A 326 -18.69 2.25 16.67
N VAL A 327 -18.78 1.10 16.01
CA VAL A 327 -18.66 0.96 14.55
C VAL A 327 -20.03 0.71 13.96
N VAL A 328 -20.32 1.40 12.86
CA VAL A 328 -21.59 1.35 12.12
C VAL A 328 -21.28 1.12 10.64
N ASP A 329 -22.09 0.29 9.97
CA ASP A 329 -22.12 0.23 8.51
C ASP A 329 -23.00 1.38 7.99
N LEU A 330 -22.44 2.25 7.15
CA LEU A 330 -23.13 3.42 6.63
C LEU A 330 -24.28 3.08 5.67
N GLN A 331 -24.43 1.83 5.23
CA GLN A 331 -25.68 1.38 4.58
C GLN A 331 -26.86 1.24 5.56
N HIS A 332 -26.56 1.10 6.86
CA HIS A 332 -27.53 0.95 7.95
C HIS A 332 -27.12 1.85 9.13
N PRO A 333 -27.07 3.19 8.96
CA PRO A 333 -26.51 4.11 9.94
C PRO A 333 -27.23 4.11 11.30
N GLU A 334 -28.46 3.60 11.35
CA GLU A 334 -29.28 3.41 12.55
C GLU A 334 -28.92 2.16 13.38
N THR A 335 -27.97 1.34 12.93
CA THR A 335 -27.64 0.07 13.58
C THR A 335 -26.16 -0.03 13.93
N ALA A 336 -25.85 -0.13 15.22
CA ALA A 336 -24.50 -0.45 15.68
C ALA A 336 -24.09 -1.85 15.21
N LEU A 337 -22.92 -1.95 14.58
CA LEU A 337 -22.38 -3.23 14.10
C LEU A 337 -21.63 -3.95 15.24
N PHE A 338 -20.72 -3.24 15.92
CA PHE A 338 -20.01 -3.69 17.14
C PHE A 338 -19.28 -2.51 17.80
N THR A 339 -18.61 -2.77 18.94
CA THR A 339 -17.83 -1.77 19.69
C THR A 339 -16.37 -2.18 19.79
N LEU A 340 -15.47 -1.24 19.53
CA LEU A 340 -14.03 -1.35 19.79
C LEU A 340 -13.75 -0.95 21.23
N HIS A 341 -13.66 -1.94 22.12
CA HIS A 341 -13.42 -1.69 23.53
C HIS A 341 -11.98 -1.22 23.81
N GLY A 342 -11.84 -0.13 24.56
CA GLY A 342 -10.56 0.45 24.96
C GLY A 342 -9.78 1.16 23.85
N ILE A 343 -10.43 1.42 22.71
CA ILE A 343 -9.88 2.21 21.60
C ILE A 343 -10.80 3.42 21.42
N SER A 344 -10.28 4.60 21.76
CA SER A 344 -10.99 5.87 21.60
C SER A 344 -10.58 6.57 20.31
N GLN A 345 -11.44 7.44 19.79
CA GLN A 345 -11.17 8.29 18.62
C GLN A 345 -10.66 7.51 17.38
N ALA A 346 -11.31 6.38 17.07
CA ALA A 346 -10.78 5.48 16.06
C ALA A 346 -11.14 5.86 14.62
N SER A 347 -10.24 5.48 13.70
CA SER A 347 -10.39 5.47 12.24
C SER A 347 -9.73 4.20 11.69
N GLY A 348 -10.09 3.75 10.48
CA GLY A 348 -9.54 2.52 9.92
C GLY A 348 -9.25 2.55 8.43
N ALA A 349 -8.38 1.64 8.01
CA ALA A 349 -8.10 1.35 6.61
C ALA A 349 -8.00 -0.16 6.42
N PHE A 350 -8.49 -0.67 5.30
CA PHE A 350 -8.27 -2.07 4.93
C PHE A 350 -6.91 -2.23 4.25
N ASP A 351 -6.14 -3.21 4.70
CA ASP A 351 -4.92 -3.66 4.06
C ASP A 351 -5.20 -4.87 3.16
N PRO A 352 -5.22 -4.71 1.82
CA PRO A 352 -5.48 -5.80 0.90
C PRO A 352 -4.37 -6.85 0.88
N GLN A 353 -3.14 -6.52 1.28
CA GLN A 353 -2.02 -7.47 1.27
C GLN A 353 -2.15 -8.50 2.38
N SER A 354 -2.46 -8.06 3.60
CA SER A 354 -2.67 -8.94 4.75
C SER A 354 -4.13 -9.40 4.91
N GLY A 355 -5.06 -8.74 4.21
CA GLY A 355 -6.49 -8.95 4.34
C GLY A 355 -7.05 -8.47 5.67
N ARG A 356 -6.40 -7.53 6.37
CA ARG A 356 -6.73 -7.08 7.73
C ARG A 356 -7.26 -5.65 7.73
N MET A 357 -8.07 -5.31 8.73
CA MET A 357 -8.30 -3.91 9.07
C MET A 357 -7.16 -3.40 9.94
N VAL A 358 -6.66 -2.21 9.59
CA VAL A 358 -5.69 -1.42 10.35
C VAL A 358 -6.47 -0.30 11.02
N ILE A 359 -6.41 -0.23 12.34
CA ILE A 359 -7.13 0.76 13.13
C ILE A 359 -6.15 1.70 13.80
N LEU A 360 -6.36 2.99 13.56
CA LEU A 360 -5.75 4.08 14.29
C LEU A 360 -6.70 4.52 15.39
N GLY A 361 -6.19 4.81 16.57
CA GLY A 361 -6.97 5.36 17.68
C GLY A 361 -6.09 5.66 18.88
N ASN A 362 -6.72 5.95 20.02
CA ASN A 362 -6.04 6.28 21.27
C ASN A 362 -6.32 5.22 22.33
N THR A 363 -5.26 4.80 23.03
CA THR A 363 -5.36 3.90 24.19
C THR A 363 -6.11 4.60 25.33
N GLN A 364 -6.47 3.84 26.38
CA GLN A 364 -7.07 4.41 27.60
C GLN A 364 -6.19 5.47 28.29
N SER A 365 -4.87 5.43 28.08
CA SER A 365 -3.94 6.45 28.59
C SER A 365 -3.86 7.69 27.69
N GLY A 366 -4.65 7.75 26.62
CA GLY A 366 -4.66 8.83 25.63
C GLY A 366 -3.49 8.81 24.64
N GLN A 367 -2.74 7.70 24.55
CA GLN A 367 -1.62 7.57 23.62
C GLN A 367 -2.11 7.06 22.27
N ARG A 368 -1.71 7.71 21.17
CA ARG A 368 -2.08 7.26 19.82
C ARG A 368 -1.38 5.95 19.48
N ALA A 369 -2.11 5.01 18.89
CA ALA A 369 -1.64 3.67 18.62
C ALA A 369 -2.28 3.07 17.36
N LEU A 370 -1.70 1.96 16.91
CA LEU A 370 -2.23 1.13 15.83
C LEU A 370 -2.64 -0.23 16.36
N TRP A 371 -3.74 -0.74 15.82
CA TRP A 371 -4.21 -2.11 15.98
C TRP A 371 -4.42 -2.74 14.61
N GLN A 372 -4.30 -4.06 14.54
CA GLN A 372 -4.67 -4.84 13.36
C GLN A 372 -5.66 -5.92 13.76
N SER A 373 -6.66 -6.15 12.92
CA SER A 373 -7.58 -7.29 13.08
C SER A 373 -6.91 -8.59 12.66
N ALA A 374 -7.53 -9.72 12.97
CA ALA A 374 -7.36 -10.95 12.17
C ALA A 374 -7.77 -10.70 10.71
N PRO A 375 -7.31 -11.51 9.73
CA PRO A 375 -7.76 -11.37 8.35
C PRO A 375 -9.29 -11.42 8.28
N VAL A 376 -9.89 -10.44 7.61
CA VAL A 376 -11.31 -10.09 7.72
C VAL A 376 -12.22 -11.12 7.05
N GLY A 377 -11.69 -12.00 6.19
CA GLY A 377 -12.41 -13.02 5.40
C GLY A 377 -13.79 -13.41 5.94
N GLN A 378 -14.82 -12.70 5.46
CA GLN A 378 -16.26 -12.80 5.77
C GLN A 378 -16.71 -12.56 7.23
N ASN A 379 -15.82 -12.20 8.16
CA ASN A 379 -16.21 -11.79 9.50
C ASN A 379 -16.47 -10.28 9.55
N SER A 380 -17.74 -9.89 9.52
CA SER A 380 -18.16 -8.49 9.62
C SER A 380 -17.77 -7.85 10.96
N ALA A 381 -17.55 -8.63 12.02
CA ALA A 381 -17.17 -8.15 13.35
C ALA A 381 -15.65 -8.28 13.62
N TRP A 382 -14.82 -7.94 12.62
CA TRP A 382 -13.36 -7.97 12.70
C TRP A 382 -12.81 -7.16 13.89
N GLY A 383 -13.55 -6.16 14.39
CA GLY A 383 -13.17 -5.33 15.53
C GLY A 383 -12.96 -6.11 16.83
N ASN A 384 -13.55 -7.29 16.97
CA ASN A 384 -13.38 -8.15 18.14
C ASN A 384 -12.05 -8.93 18.15
N THR A 385 -11.24 -8.79 17.10
CA THR A 385 -9.97 -9.53 16.91
C THR A 385 -8.74 -8.63 16.92
N LEU A 386 -8.92 -7.37 17.30
CA LEU A 386 -7.87 -6.36 17.25
C LEU A 386 -6.72 -6.69 18.20
N GLN A 387 -5.50 -6.63 17.66
CA GLN A 387 -4.26 -6.72 18.41
C GLN A 387 -3.48 -5.42 18.22
N GLN A 388 -3.02 -4.83 19.32
CA GLN A 388 -2.21 -3.61 19.28
C GLN A 388 -0.84 -3.93 18.68
N GLN A 389 -0.45 -3.15 17.67
CA GLN A 389 0.85 -3.28 16.99
C GLN A 389 1.92 -2.38 17.61
N GLY A 390 1.50 -1.24 18.16
CA GLY A 390 2.38 -0.32 18.87
C GLY A 390 1.76 1.06 19.05
N THR A 391 2.56 1.97 19.59
CA THR A 391 2.15 3.35 19.90
C THR A 391 2.98 4.35 19.13
N PHE A 392 2.37 5.43 18.66
CA PHE A 392 3.09 6.57 18.10
C PHE A 392 3.90 7.30 19.17
N SER A 393 4.95 7.98 18.72
CA SER A 393 5.78 8.87 19.51
C SER A 393 5.95 10.22 18.80
N GLY A 394 6.45 11.22 19.52
CA GLY A 394 6.74 12.54 18.96
C GLY A 394 5.49 13.23 18.39
N ALA A 395 5.64 13.85 17.22
CA ALA A 395 4.62 14.72 16.62
C ALA A 395 3.32 13.99 16.22
N MET A 396 3.38 12.68 15.97
CA MET A 396 2.19 11.89 15.65
C MET A 396 1.44 11.40 16.90
N ASN A 397 2.00 11.53 18.10
CA ASN A 397 1.30 11.15 19.34
C ASN A 397 0.38 12.29 19.82
N GLY A 398 -0.62 12.60 19.00
CA GLY A 398 -1.62 13.64 19.28
C GLY A 398 -2.85 13.09 20.01
N ASN A 399 -3.49 13.96 20.79
CA ASN A 399 -4.71 13.71 21.57
C ASN A 399 -5.98 14.30 20.91
N ARG A 400 -5.88 14.75 19.65
CA ARG A 400 -6.97 15.29 18.84
C ARG A 400 -7.27 14.34 17.68
N GLU A 401 -8.20 14.74 16.83
CA GLU A 401 -8.74 13.98 15.70
C GLU A 401 -7.62 13.51 14.76
N SER A 402 -7.83 12.33 14.18
CA SER A 402 -6.90 11.71 13.25
C SER A 402 -7.62 10.78 12.30
N GLN A 403 -7.02 10.55 11.15
CA GLN A 403 -7.54 9.63 10.15
C GLN A 403 -6.42 8.80 9.56
N ILE A 404 -6.73 7.54 9.27
CA ILE A 404 -5.89 6.65 8.46
C ILE A 404 -6.64 6.29 7.17
N VAL A 405 -5.93 6.29 6.04
CA VAL A 405 -6.46 5.85 4.74
C VAL A 405 -5.43 4.96 4.04
N ALA A 406 -5.92 4.02 3.22
CA ALA A 406 -5.07 3.30 2.27
C ALA A 406 -4.81 4.19 1.05
N LEU A 407 -3.56 4.22 0.58
CA LEU A 407 -3.18 4.96 -0.62
C LEU A 407 -3.48 4.11 -1.88
N PRO A 408 -4.09 4.68 -2.93
CA PRO A 408 -4.34 3.99 -4.19
C PRO A 408 -3.14 3.26 -4.80
N LYS A 409 -1.93 3.80 -4.65
CA LYS A 409 -0.67 3.23 -5.15
C LYS A 409 0.07 2.35 -4.14
N GLY A 410 -0.54 2.08 -3.00
CA GLY A 410 -0.01 1.21 -1.97
C GLY A 410 0.55 1.97 -0.76
N GLY A 411 0.46 1.32 0.39
CA GLY A 411 0.79 1.91 1.68
C GLY A 411 -0.37 2.67 2.32
N PHE A 412 -0.04 3.41 3.37
CA PHE A 412 -0.98 4.07 4.25
C PHE A 412 -0.56 5.52 4.45
N LEU A 413 -1.56 6.37 4.64
CA LEU A 413 -1.41 7.75 5.08
C LEU A 413 -2.15 7.91 6.39
N VAL A 414 -1.47 8.47 7.39
CA VAL A 414 -2.08 8.94 8.63
C VAL A 414 -1.94 10.45 8.70
N VAL A 415 -3.04 11.14 8.98
CA VAL A 415 -3.05 12.55 9.38
C VAL A 415 -3.54 12.67 10.81
N GLY A 416 -3.02 13.63 11.57
CA GLY A 416 -3.44 13.82 12.95
C GLY A 416 -3.19 15.22 13.48
N ALA A 417 -4.14 15.69 14.28
CA ALA A 417 -4.01 16.87 15.10
C ALA A 417 -3.50 16.50 16.50
N GLY A 418 -3.06 17.52 17.24
CA GLY A 418 -2.73 17.42 18.66
C GLY A 418 -2.67 18.81 19.30
N GLU A 419 -2.58 18.83 20.62
CA GLU A 419 -2.38 20.06 21.39
C GLU A 419 -1.41 19.84 22.54
N THR A 420 -0.86 20.93 23.07
CA THR A 420 -0.09 20.91 24.32
C THR A 420 -1.02 20.69 25.51
N SER A 421 -0.44 20.40 26.68
CA SER A 421 -1.17 20.35 27.96
C SER A 421 -1.82 21.69 28.36
N THR A 422 -1.47 22.78 27.69
CA THR A 422 -2.06 24.12 27.88
C THR A 422 -3.05 24.48 26.77
N HIS A 423 -3.55 23.49 26.02
CA HIS A 423 -4.50 23.63 24.93
C HIS A 423 -4.02 24.54 23.78
N GLN A 424 -2.71 24.60 23.54
CA GLN A 424 -2.18 25.23 22.34
C GLN A 424 -2.18 24.20 21.21
N THR A 425 -2.82 24.53 20.09
CA THR A 425 -2.85 23.66 18.91
C THR A 425 -1.45 23.44 18.36
N LEU A 426 -1.15 22.18 18.04
CA LEU A 426 0.07 21.77 17.34
C LEU A 426 -0.21 21.73 15.83
N PRO A 427 0.83 21.68 14.97
CA PRO A 427 0.63 21.45 13.55
C PRO A 427 -0.17 20.17 13.28
N ILE A 428 -0.96 20.19 12.22
CA ILE A 428 -1.45 18.95 11.59
C ILE A 428 -0.25 18.23 11.02
N HIS A 429 0.01 17.02 11.50
CA HIS A 429 1.10 16.18 11.02
C HIS A 429 0.56 15.02 10.19
N ALA A 430 1.42 14.53 9.31
CA ALA A 430 1.15 13.35 8.53
C ALA A 430 2.37 12.42 8.46
N VAL A 431 2.10 11.13 8.34
CA VAL A 431 3.10 10.11 8.04
C VAL A 431 2.57 9.17 6.96
N THR A 432 3.49 8.68 6.14
CA THR A 432 3.23 7.64 5.16
C THR A 432 4.17 6.47 5.36
N ALA A 433 3.69 5.27 5.06
CA ALA A 433 4.52 4.07 5.04
C ALA A 433 3.88 2.99 4.17
N SER A 434 4.71 2.09 3.62
CA SER A 434 4.24 0.95 2.82
C SER A 434 3.49 -0.08 3.65
N THR A 435 3.77 -0.17 4.96
CA THR A 435 3.11 -1.10 5.88
C THR A 435 2.57 -0.37 7.11
N PRO A 436 1.57 -0.95 7.81
CA PRO A 436 1.04 -0.36 9.04
C PRO A 436 2.09 -0.15 10.12
N GLU A 437 3.01 -1.10 10.31
CA GLU A 437 4.07 -1.02 11.31
C GLU A 437 5.06 0.10 10.99
N GLY A 438 5.31 0.34 9.69
CA GLY A 438 6.15 1.44 9.24
C GLY A 438 5.65 2.81 9.69
N LEU A 439 4.33 3.00 9.80
CA LEU A 439 3.72 4.26 10.25
C LEU A 439 4.20 4.68 11.66
N LEU A 440 4.48 3.73 12.54
CA LEU A 440 4.92 3.99 13.92
C LEU A 440 6.32 4.61 14.00
N THR A 441 7.12 4.44 12.95
CA THR A 441 8.53 4.88 12.88
C THR A 441 8.80 5.89 11.78
N ALA A 442 7.81 6.14 10.91
CA ALA A 442 7.89 7.09 9.82
C ALA A 442 8.14 8.52 10.32
N ALA A 443 8.94 9.28 9.58
CA ALA A 443 9.25 10.67 9.89
C ALA A 443 8.01 11.55 9.67
N PRO A 444 7.50 12.25 10.69
CA PRO A 444 6.32 13.09 10.55
C PRO A 444 6.59 14.33 9.69
N THR A 445 5.67 14.64 8.79
CA THR A 445 5.66 15.86 8.00
C THR A 445 4.59 16.81 8.53
N ALA A 446 4.97 18.04 8.86
CA ALA A 446 4.00 19.08 9.23
C ALA A 446 3.29 19.59 7.97
N LEU A 447 1.97 19.45 7.91
CA LEU A 447 1.15 19.84 6.77
C LEU A 447 0.59 21.26 6.91
N VAL A 448 -0.04 21.55 8.04
CA VAL A 448 -0.65 22.85 8.35
C VAL A 448 -0.18 23.28 9.73
N THR A 449 0.46 24.44 9.81
CA THR A 449 0.99 24.96 11.08
C THR A 449 0.01 25.96 11.72
N PRO A 450 0.02 26.13 13.06
CA PRO A 450 -0.79 27.13 13.74
C PRO A 450 -0.48 28.58 13.30
N GLN A 451 0.70 28.83 12.73
CA GLN A 451 1.05 30.12 12.13
C GLN A 451 0.32 30.36 10.80
N ALA A 452 0.09 29.30 10.01
CA ALA A 452 -0.65 29.38 8.77
C ALA A 452 -2.17 29.40 9.00
N LEU A 453 -2.64 28.63 9.99
CA LEU A 453 -4.05 28.57 10.39
C LEU A 453 -4.15 28.35 11.91
N PRO A 454 -4.40 29.41 12.69
CA PRO A 454 -4.55 29.30 14.14
C PRO A 454 -5.72 28.39 14.53
N GLN A 455 -5.59 27.69 15.67
CA GLN A 455 -6.63 26.81 16.21
C GLN A 455 -7.03 25.65 15.27
N VAL A 456 -6.13 25.23 14.38
CA VAL A 456 -6.38 24.14 13.43
C VAL A 456 -6.52 22.78 14.13
N TYR A 457 -7.52 22.01 13.75
CA TYR A 457 -7.77 20.62 14.19
C TYR A 457 -8.62 19.88 13.14
N GLY A 458 -9.08 18.66 13.45
CA GLY A 458 -10.03 17.92 12.60
C GLY A 458 -9.55 17.61 11.18
N PRO A 459 -8.34 17.08 10.96
CA PRO A 459 -7.90 16.74 9.61
C PRO A 459 -8.69 15.56 9.05
N THR A 460 -9.37 15.77 7.93
CA THR A 460 -10.15 14.76 7.21
C THR A 460 -9.73 14.73 5.75
N ILE A 461 -9.28 13.58 5.25
CA ILE A 461 -9.01 13.31 3.85
C ILE A 461 -10.34 13.17 3.11
N THR A 462 -10.57 14.06 2.15
CA THR A 462 -11.82 14.12 1.37
C THR A 462 -11.66 13.56 -0.04
N GLY A 463 -10.44 13.42 -0.53
CA GLY A 463 -10.18 12.83 -1.85
C GLY A 463 -8.71 12.52 -2.08
N ILE A 464 -8.45 11.55 -2.95
CA ILE A 464 -7.11 11.21 -3.42
C ILE A 464 -7.20 11.06 -4.94
N GLN A 465 -6.40 11.82 -5.68
CA GLN A 465 -6.39 11.82 -7.14
C GLN A 465 -4.99 11.56 -7.67
N GLU A 466 -4.88 10.70 -8.68
CA GLU A 466 -3.60 10.53 -9.37
C GLU A 466 -3.38 11.63 -10.40
N ILE A 467 -2.27 12.37 -10.24
CA ILE A 467 -1.84 13.41 -11.17
C ILE A 467 -0.35 13.22 -11.44
N ASN A 468 0.01 12.96 -12.71
CA ASN A 468 1.39 12.79 -13.18
C ASN A 468 2.19 11.75 -12.37
N GLY A 469 1.57 10.62 -12.05
CA GLY A 469 2.21 9.54 -11.30
C GLY A 469 2.28 9.75 -9.79
N LYS A 470 1.84 10.89 -9.27
CA LYS A 470 1.74 11.19 -7.83
C LYS A 470 0.31 11.20 -7.34
N GLU A 471 0.11 11.03 -6.04
CA GLU A 471 -1.20 11.09 -5.40
C GLU A 471 -1.40 12.48 -4.78
N VAL A 472 -2.31 13.27 -5.36
CA VAL A 472 -2.73 14.55 -4.80
C VAL A 472 -3.86 14.29 -3.82
N VAL A 473 -3.58 14.55 -2.55
CA VAL A 473 -4.48 14.32 -1.42
C VAL A 473 -5.19 15.62 -1.08
N SER A 474 -6.51 15.61 -1.13
CA SER A 474 -7.38 16.68 -0.65
C SER A 474 -7.71 16.43 0.82
N MET A 475 -7.51 17.46 1.64
CA MET A 475 -7.75 17.41 3.07
C MET A 475 -8.57 18.63 3.50
N ARG A 476 -9.59 18.37 4.31
CA ARG A 476 -10.32 19.36 5.10
C ARG A 476 -9.69 19.47 6.48
N VAL A 477 -9.64 20.69 7.03
CA VAL A 477 -9.29 20.98 8.42
C VAL A 477 -10.25 22.02 8.98
N SER A 478 -10.37 22.08 10.29
CA SER A 478 -11.31 22.96 10.98
C SER A 478 -10.62 23.88 11.96
N THR A 479 -11.27 24.98 12.32
CA THR A 479 -10.88 25.86 13.44
C THR A 479 -12.08 26.13 14.34
N TYR A 480 -11.88 26.28 15.65
CA TYR A 480 -12.98 26.34 16.63
C TYR A 480 -13.38 27.80 17.00
N GLY A 481 -12.82 28.81 16.35
CA GLY A 481 -13.06 30.22 16.68
C GLY A 481 -12.40 30.68 17.99
N ASP A 482 -12.61 31.95 18.37
CA ASP A 482 -12.02 32.57 19.58
C ASP A 482 -12.80 32.19 20.85
N GLY A 483 -12.75 30.92 21.24
CA GLY A 483 -13.27 30.43 22.52
C GLY A 483 -14.80 30.26 22.63
N HIS A 484 -15.51 30.33 21.51
CA HIS A 484 -16.93 30.03 21.38
C HIS A 484 -17.15 29.20 20.12
N TYR A 485 -18.16 28.33 20.09
CA TYR A 485 -18.45 27.46 18.94
C TYR A 485 -18.76 28.29 17.68
N ASP A 486 -17.75 28.48 16.84
CA ASP A 486 -17.82 29.16 15.54
C ASP A 486 -16.90 28.47 14.53
N PRO A 487 -17.23 27.22 14.15
CA PRO A 487 -16.34 26.42 13.36
C PRO A 487 -16.21 26.95 11.94
N HIS A 488 -14.97 27.04 11.47
CA HIS A 488 -14.68 27.30 10.07
C HIS A 488 -13.95 26.11 9.49
N THR A 489 -14.42 25.63 8.34
CA THR A 489 -13.77 24.56 7.60
C THR A 489 -12.92 25.13 6.47
N TYR A 490 -11.81 24.49 6.21
CA TYR A 490 -10.84 24.88 5.19
C TYR A 490 -10.42 23.65 4.38
N THR A 491 -10.23 23.84 3.08
CA THR A 491 -9.61 22.84 2.21
C THR A 491 -8.14 23.15 1.99
N THR A 492 -7.34 22.10 1.91
CA THR A 492 -5.96 22.14 1.47
C THR A 492 -5.63 20.87 0.70
N THR A 493 -4.52 20.88 -0.02
CA THR A 493 -3.99 19.74 -0.75
C THR A 493 -2.52 19.55 -0.44
N PHE A 494 -2.05 18.31 -0.48
CA PHE A 494 -0.63 17.97 -0.48
C PHE A 494 -0.42 16.79 -1.42
N THR A 495 0.83 16.49 -1.74
CA THR A 495 1.15 15.38 -2.66
C THR A 495 1.87 14.27 -1.92
N VAL A 496 1.57 13.04 -2.28
CA VAL A 496 2.31 11.84 -1.88
C VAL A 496 2.99 11.28 -3.12
N THR A 497 4.31 11.11 -3.05
CA THR A 497 5.11 10.40 -4.04
C THR A 497 5.16 8.92 -3.61
N PRO A 498 4.64 7.98 -4.42
CA PRO A 498 4.60 6.55 -4.08
C PRO A 498 5.96 5.92 -3.78
#